data_AF-A0A3D5DJZ1-F1
#
_entry.id   AF-A0A3D5DJZ1-F1
#
_cell.length_a   1.000
_cell.length_b   1.000
_cell.length_c   1.000
_cell.angle_alpha   90.00
_cell.angle_beta   90.00
_cell.angle_gamma   90.00
#
_symmetry.space_group_name_H-M   'P 1'
#
loop_
_entity.id
_entity.type
_entity.pdbx_description
1 polymer ?
#
loop_
_entity_poly.entity_id
_entity_poly.type
_entity_poly.pdbx_seq_one_letter_code
_entity_poly.pdbx_strand_id
1 'polypeptide(L)'
;MQVQALDTELAALHGQVKQLRAENARLLRLLELTPQQARPPGPAQAGFFDSAPGAVHADSAPAEKVAFFRALFASRTDVYAVRWENARSGKSG
;
A
#
# COMPACT_ATOMS: atom_id res chain seq x y z
N MET A 1 -8.73 19.42 36.68
CA MET A 1 -9.08 18.02 36.36
C MET A 1 -8.66 17.61 34.95
N GLN A 2 -9.00 18.40 33.91
CA GLN A 2 -8.72 18.04 32.50
C GLN A 2 -7.22 17.99 32.12
N VAL A 3 -6.38 18.85 32.72
CA VAL A 3 -4.92 18.85 32.49
C VAL A 3 -4.26 17.56 33.02
N GLN A 4 -4.64 17.11 34.22
CA GLN A 4 -4.09 15.86 34.78
C GLN A 4 -4.51 14.62 33.99
N ALA A 5 -5.70 14.64 33.38
CA ALA A 5 -6.14 13.57 32.48
C ALA A 5 -5.28 13.50 31.21
N LEU A 6 -4.98 14.65 30.60
CA LEU A 6 -4.09 14.76 29.43
C LEU A 6 -2.66 14.32 29.77
N ASP A 7 -2.13 14.71 30.93
CA ASP A 7 -0.79 14.30 31.38
C ASP A 7 -0.68 12.78 31.56
N THR A 8 -1.75 12.15 32.07
CA THR A 8 -1.84 10.69 32.23
C THR A 8 -1.90 9.99 30.88
N GLU A 9 -2.67 10.53 29.94
CA GLU A 9 -2.78 10.02 28.57
C GLU A 9 -1.44 10.13 27.81
N LEU A 10 -0.75 11.26 27.93
CA LEU A 10 0.59 11.45 27.36
C LEU A 10 1.61 10.46 27.93
N ALA A 11 1.59 10.24 29.24
CA ALA A 11 2.47 9.25 29.88
C ALA A 11 2.18 7.83 29.36
N ALA A 12 0.90 7.47 29.20
CA ALA A 12 0.51 6.18 28.65
C ALA A 12 0.96 6.01 27.19
N LEU A 13 0.74 7.03 26.35
CA LEU A 13 1.18 7.04 24.95
C LEU A 13 2.69 6.92 24.82
N HIS A 14 3.47 7.62 25.66
CA HIS A 14 4.92 7.47 25.69
C HIS A 14 5.35 6.04 26.06
N GLY A 15 4.66 5.42 27.01
CA GLY A 15 4.86 4.01 27.37
C GLY A 15 4.60 3.07 26.19
N GLN A 16 3.49 3.26 25.49
CA GLN A 16 3.14 2.46 24.30
C GLN A 16 4.15 2.63 23.18
N VAL A 17 4.58 3.87 22.88
CA VAL A 17 5.62 4.14 21.87
C VAL A 17 6.92 3.42 22.23
N LYS A 18 7.31 3.42 23.50
CA LYS A 18 8.51 2.71 23.96
C LYS A 18 8.39 1.20 23.75
N GLN A 19 7.25 0.61 24.11
CA GLN A 19 6.96 -0.81 23.91
C GLN A 19 6.98 -1.19 22.42
N LEU A 20 6.28 -0.42 21.58
CA LEU A 20 6.21 -0.67 20.13
C LEU A 20 7.58 -0.56 19.45
N ARG A 21 8.44 0.37 19.91
CA ARG A 21 9.82 0.47 19.40
C ARG A 21 10.67 -0.73 19.79
N ALA A 22 10.53 -1.21 21.03
CA ALA A 22 11.24 -2.41 21.49
C ALA A 22 10.80 -3.66 20.71
N GLU A 23 9.49 -3.80 20.47
CA GLU A 23 8.95 -4.93 19.70
C GLU A 23 9.36 -4.86 18.23
N ASN A 24 9.30 -3.68 17.60
CA ASN A 24 9.82 -3.50 16.23
C ASN A 24 11.30 -3.90 16.14
N ALA A 25 12.14 -3.51 17.10
CA ALA A 25 13.55 -3.90 17.11
C ALA A 25 13.75 -5.41 17.30
N ARG A 26 12.87 -6.07 18.06
CA ARG A 26 12.85 -7.54 18.18
C ARG A 26 12.47 -8.19 16.85
N LEU A 27 11.39 -7.75 16.21
CA LEU A 27 10.89 -8.29 14.95
C LEU A 27 11.91 -8.12 13.81
N LEU A 28 12.53 -6.94 13.70
CA LEU A 28 13.59 -6.70 12.71
C LEU A 28 14.75 -7.69 12.84
N ARG A 29 15.18 -7.99 14.07
CA ARG A 29 16.22 -9.00 14.32
C ARG A 29 15.78 -10.40 13.94
N LEU A 30 14.54 -10.77 14.27
CA LEU A 30 14.00 -12.11 13.98
C LEU A 30 13.84 -12.35 12.47
N LEU A 31 13.50 -11.31 11.72
CA LEU A 31 13.26 -11.37 10.28
C LEU A 31 14.51 -11.06 9.45
N GLU A 32 15.65 -10.77 10.09
CA GLU A 32 16.90 -10.36 9.43
C GLU A 32 16.73 -9.13 8.52
N LEU A 33 15.85 -8.19 8.93
CA LEU A 33 15.54 -6.98 8.17
C LEU A 33 16.22 -5.75 8.76
N THR A 34 16.70 -4.88 7.88
CA THR A 34 17.07 -3.51 8.24
C THR A 34 15.83 -2.62 8.38
N PRO A 35 15.90 -1.52 9.15
CA PRO A 35 14.82 -0.53 9.22
C PRO A 35 14.39 0.01 7.85
N GLN A 36 15.34 0.07 6.90
CA GLN A 36 15.07 0.52 5.53
C GLN A 36 14.22 -0.48 4.75
N GLN A 37 14.49 -1.79 4.91
CA GLN A 37 13.73 -2.86 4.25
C GLN A 37 12.33 -3.04 4.86
N ALA A 38 12.16 -2.76 6.14
CA ALA A 38 10.86 -2.82 6.82
C ALA A 38 10.06 -1.51 6.76
N ARG A 39 10.57 -0.48 6.07
CA ARG A 39 9.84 0.77 5.89
C ARG A 39 8.51 0.45 5.19
N PRO A 40 7.37 0.96 5.68
CA PRO A 40 6.12 0.80 4.95
C PRO A 40 6.32 1.32 3.52
N PRO A 41 5.76 0.63 2.51
CA PRO A 41 5.83 1.13 1.15
C PRO A 41 5.35 2.58 1.17
N GLY A 42 6.04 3.46 0.42
CA GLY A 42 5.58 4.83 0.22
C GLY A 42 4.12 4.83 -0.25
N PRO A 43 3.40 5.96 -0.18
CA PRO A 43 2.01 6.02 -0.64
C PRO A 43 1.96 5.34 -2.00
N ALA A 44 1.37 4.15 -2.04
CA ALA A 44 1.12 3.49 -3.30
C ALA A 44 0.31 4.53 -4.07
N GLN A 45 0.63 4.73 -5.35
CA GLN A 45 -0.32 5.39 -6.23
C GLN A 45 -1.65 4.72 -5.92
N ALA A 46 -2.57 5.48 -5.31
CA ALA A 46 -3.87 4.95 -4.96
C ALA A 46 -4.50 4.68 -6.31
N GLY A 47 -4.27 3.47 -6.83
CA GLY A 47 -5.06 2.93 -7.90
C GLY A 47 -6.49 3.11 -7.44
N PHE A 48 -7.34 3.41 -8.41
CA PHE A 48 -8.76 3.46 -8.18
C PHE A 48 -9.19 2.03 -7.83
N PHE A 49 -9.09 1.67 -6.55
CA PHE A 49 -9.29 0.33 -6.04
C PHE A 49 -10.63 0.33 -5.31
N ASP A 50 -11.70 -0.09 -5.97
CA ASP A 50 -13.01 -0.26 -5.33
C ASP A 50 -12.97 -1.30 -4.20
N SER A 51 -12.03 -2.24 -4.27
CA SER A 51 -11.76 -3.22 -3.21
C SER A 51 -10.35 -3.80 -3.35
N ALA A 52 -9.69 -4.10 -2.22
CA ALA A 52 -8.45 -4.88 -2.25
C ALA A 52 -8.74 -6.29 -2.80
N PRO A 53 -7.98 -6.78 -3.79
CA PRO A 53 -8.16 -8.15 -4.27
C PRO A 53 -7.85 -9.15 -3.16
N GLY A 54 -8.69 -10.18 -3.01
CA GLY A 54 -8.39 -11.34 -2.15
C GLY A 54 -7.18 -12.13 -2.64
N ALA A 55 -6.70 -13.11 -1.87
CA ALA A 55 -5.57 -13.93 -2.29
C ALA A 55 -5.96 -14.96 -3.37
N VAL A 56 -5.06 -15.21 -4.33
CA VAL A 56 -5.16 -16.32 -5.32
C VAL A 56 -3.88 -17.16 -5.29
N HIS A 57 -3.98 -18.43 -5.68
CA HIS A 57 -2.86 -19.38 -5.74
C HIS A 57 -2.81 -20.11 -7.10
N ALA A 58 -1.81 -20.98 -7.26
CA ALA A 58 -1.55 -21.67 -8.54
C ALA A 58 -2.76 -22.49 -9.03
N ASP A 59 -3.51 -23.08 -8.12
CA ASP A 59 -4.69 -23.91 -8.44
C ASP A 59 -6.01 -23.13 -8.53
N SER A 60 -6.02 -21.82 -8.28
CA SER A 60 -7.23 -21.00 -8.39
C SER A 60 -7.77 -21.00 -9.82
N ALA A 61 -9.09 -20.85 -9.95
CA ALA A 61 -9.74 -20.86 -11.25
C ALA A 61 -9.24 -19.69 -12.12
N PRO A 62 -9.16 -19.84 -13.45
CA PRO A 62 -8.70 -18.77 -14.33
C PRO A 62 -9.48 -17.47 -14.16
N ALA A 63 -10.79 -17.54 -13.94
CA ALA A 63 -11.65 -16.39 -13.71
C ALA A 63 -11.27 -15.60 -12.44
N GLU A 64 -10.91 -16.30 -11.36
CA GLU A 64 -10.49 -15.70 -10.09
C GLU A 64 -9.16 -14.97 -10.25
N LYS A 65 -8.21 -15.56 -10.98
CA LYS A 65 -6.93 -14.92 -11.30
C LYS A 65 -7.13 -13.66 -12.15
N VAL A 66 -7.99 -13.71 -13.17
CA VAL A 66 -8.31 -12.54 -14.01
C VAL A 66 -8.99 -11.44 -13.19
N ALA A 67 -9.90 -11.80 -12.28
CA ALA A 67 -10.51 -10.84 -11.37
C ALA A 67 -9.48 -10.19 -10.44
N PHE A 68 -8.57 -10.99 -9.86
CA PHE A 68 -7.46 -10.52 -9.04
C PHE A 68 -6.58 -9.49 -9.78
N PHE A 69 -6.13 -9.82 -10.99
CA PHE A 69 -5.29 -8.90 -11.77
C PHE A 69 -6.04 -7.64 -12.20
N ARG A 70 -7.34 -7.74 -12.55
CA ARG A 70 -8.15 -6.55 -12.85
C ARG A 70 -8.29 -5.60 -11.66
N ALA A 71 -8.41 -6.13 -10.45
CA ALA A 71 -8.46 -5.31 -9.24
C ALA A 71 -7.10 -4.66 -8.91
N LEU A 72 -5.98 -5.37 -9.13
CA LEU A 72 -4.63 -4.81 -8.91
C LEU A 72 -4.24 -3.74 -9.93
N PHE A 73 -4.71 -3.86 -11.17
CA PHE A 73 -4.31 -3.01 -12.30
C PHE A 73 -5.50 -2.28 -12.90
N ALA A 74 -6.50 -1.95 -12.08
CA ALA A 74 -7.67 -1.20 -12.51
C ALA A 74 -7.23 0.14 -13.11
N SER A 75 -7.55 0.36 -14.38
CA SER A 75 -7.33 1.64 -15.04
C SER A 75 -8.46 2.60 -14.69
N ARG A 76 -8.15 3.90 -14.74
CA ARG A 76 -9.19 4.93 -14.72
C ARG A 76 -10.13 4.75 -15.89
N THR A 77 -11.44 4.67 -15.64
CA THR A 77 -12.48 4.54 -16.67
C THR A 77 -12.87 5.88 -17.28
N ASP A 78 -12.36 6.98 -16.71
CA ASP A 78 -12.61 8.35 -17.13
C ASP A 78 -11.43 8.97 -17.88
N VAL A 79 -10.30 8.26 -17.98
CA VAL A 79 -9.10 8.72 -18.70
C VAL A 79 -8.86 7.85 -19.91
N TYR A 80 -8.84 8.48 -21.06
CA TYR A 80 -8.61 7.83 -22.35
C TYR A 80 -7.31 8.34 -22.96
N ALA A 81 -6.64 7.48 -23.73
CA ALA A 81 -5.47 7.88 -24.49
C ALA A 81 -5.87 9.00 -25.49
N VAL A 82 -5.08 10.06 -25.53
CA VAL A 82 -5.23 11.09 -26.55
C VAL A 82 -4.57 10.58 -27.83
N ARG A 83 -5.32 10.58 -28.92
CA ARG A 83 -4.79 10.23 -30.24
C ARG A 83 -3.57 11.10 -30.53
N TRP A 84 -2.45 10.47 -30.82
CA TRP A 84 -1.26 11.17 -31.29
C TRP A 84 -1.07 10.95 -32.78
N GLU A 85 -0.51 11.96 -33.45
CA GLU A 85 -0.13 11.91 -34.84
C GLU A 85 1.28 12.46 -35.03
N ASN A 86 2.06 11.79 -35.87
CA ASN A 86 3.38 12.24 -36.26
C ASN A 86 3.35 12.67 -37.73
N ALA A 87 3.29 13.99 -37.96
CA ALA A 87 3.18 14.58 -39.28
C ALA A 87 4.35 14.23 -40.23
N ARG A 88 5.54 13.91 -39.69
CA ARG A 88 6.73 13.57 -40.49
C ARG A 88 6.68 12.14 -41.03
N SER A 89 6.18 11.20 -40.24
CA SER A 89 6.18 9.77 -40.58
C SER A 89 4.80 9.21 -40.92
N GLY A 90 3.74 10.00 -40.73
CA GLY A 90 2.35 9.58 -40.92
C GLY A 90 1.83 8.59 -39.86
N LYS A 91 2.62 8.28 -38.83
CA LYS A 91 2.22 7.34 -37.78
C LYS A 91 1.24 7.97 -36.79
N SER A 92 0.32 7.16 -36.27
CA SER A 92 -0.64 7.56 -35.25
C SER A 92 -0.90 6.42 -34.27
N GLY A 93 -1.50 6.75 -33.12
CA GLY A 93 -1.94 5.80 -32.11
C GLY A 93 -2.70 6.47 -30.97
#